data_AF-A0A1S8C5Y4-F1
#
_entry.id   AF-A0A1S8C5Y4-F1
#
_cell.length_a   1.000
_cell.length_b   1.000
_cell.length_c   1.000
_cell.angle_alpha   90.00
_cell.angle_beta   90.00
_cell.angle_gamma   90.00
#
_symmetry.space_group_name_H-M   'P 1'
#
loop_
_entity.id
_entity.type
_entity.pdbx_description
1 polymer ?
#
loop_
_entity_poly.entity_id
_entity_poly.type
_entity_poly.pdbx_seq_one_letter_code
_entity_poly.pdbx_strand_id
1 'polypeptide(L)'
;MVDRRFHLRPTVLELGYTYLSVLGVPQVATPHLVALTERLDESTSLGVLDGDDVVYVARIGSRRVFVNGATVGMRGAAWLSSHGRVLLAALPAADLDAHLGRVQLERRTAHTVRDTGELRRRLAQVRAQGWSLVEEELEEG
;
A
#
# COMPACT_ATOMS: atom_id res chain seq x y z
N MET A 1 -42.62 -14.23 4.09
CA MET A 1 -41.75 -13.08 3.73
C MET A 1 -40.72 -13.60 2.73
N VAL A 2 -40.66 -13.03 1.53
CA VAL A 2 -39.68 -13.42 0.52
C VAL A 2 -38.41 -12.59 0.76
N ASP A 3 -37.34 -13.25 1.16
CA ASP A 3 -36.04 -12.65 1.39
C ASP A 3 -35.41 -12.25 0.04
N ARG A 4 -35.39 -10.94 -0.24
CA ARG A 4 -34.97 -10.38 -1.53
C ARG A 4 -33.48 -10.05 -1.46
N ARG A 5 -32.64 -11.05 -1.69
CA ARG A 5 -31.17 -10.90 -1.67
C ARG A 5 -30.65 -10.38 -3.00
N PHE A 6 -29.77 -9.40 -2.93
CA PHE A 6 -29.00 -8.88 -4.06
C PHE A 6 -27.51 -9.16 -3.83
N HIS A 7 -26.75 -9.37 -4.90
CA HIS A 7 -25.30 -9.53 -4.86
C HIS A 7 -24.67 -8.84 -6.07
N LEU A 8 -23.41 -8.40 -5.94
CA LEU A 8 -22.64 -7.87 -7.05
C LEU A 8 -22.35 -8.98 -8.06
N ARG A 9 -22.48 -8.67 -9.34
CA ARG A 9 -22.07 -9.57 -10.43
C ARG A 9 -20.61 -9.28 -10.80
N PRO A 10 -19.84 -10.25 -11.31
CA PRO A 10 -18.45 -10.06 -11.74
C PRO A 10 -18.22 -8.88 -12.69
N THR A 11 -19.25 -8.41 -13.40
CA THR A 11 -19.24 -7.21 -14.25
C THR A 11 -18.70 -5.96 -13.53
N VAL A 12 -18.83 -5.85 -12.20
CA VAL A 12 -18.23 -4.73 -11.45
C VAL A 12 -16.69 -4.70 -11.54
N LEU A 13 -16.05 -5.85 -11.78
CA LEU A 13 -14.61 -5.95 -11.96
C LEU A 13 -14.13 -5.32 -13.27
N GLU A 14 -14.98 -5.25 -14.30
CA GLU A 14 -14.64 -4.67 -15.61
C GLU A 14 -14.30 -3.17 -15.50
N LEU A 15 -14.98 -2.46 -14.59
CA LEU A 15 -14.72 -1.04 -14.32
C LEU A 15 -13.31 -0.83 -13.75
N GLY A 16 -12.93 -1.63 -12.74
CA GLY A 16 -11.59 -1.55 -12.13
C GLY A 16 -10.49 -2.04 -13.07
N TYR A 17 -10.75 -3.12 -13.82
CA TYR A 17 -9.80 -3.67 -14.78
C TYR A 17 -9.44 -2.66 -15.87
N THR A 18 -10.41 -1.87 -16.36
CA THR A 18 -10.16 -0.83 -17.37
C THR A 18 -9.11 0.17 -16.89
N TYR A 19 -9.23 0.69 -15.66
CA TYR A 19 -8.24 1.59 -15.07
C TYR A 19 -6.84 0.94 -14.97
N LEU A 20 -6.77 -0.28 -14.42
CA LEU A 20 -5.51 -1.02 -14.29
C LEU A 20 -4.86 -1.35 -15.65
N SER A 21 -5.67 -1.59 -16.69
CA SER A 21 -5.19 -1.84 -18.05
C SER A 21 -4.55 -0.62 -18.69
N VAL A 22 -5.05 0.58 -18.38
CA VAL A 22 -4.49 1.86 -18.86
C VAL A 22 -3.20 2.22 -18.12
N LEU A 23 -3.08 1.89 -16.83
CA LEU A 23 -1.86 2.16 -16.07
C LEU A 23 -0.63 1.45 -16.64
N GLY A 24 -0.78 0.24 -17.21
CA GLY A 24 0.31 -0.57 -17.77
C GLY A 24 1.32 -1.12 -16.76
N VAL A 25 1.52 -0.42 -15.64
CA VAL A 25 2.47 -0.77 -14.58
C VAL A 25 2.17 -2.15 -13.96
N PRO A 26 0.91 -2.52 -13.60
CA PRO A 26 0.64 -3.84 -13.05
C PRO A 26 1.04 -4.98 -14.01
N GLN A 27 0.78 -4.82 -15.30
CA GLN A 27 1.11 -5.81 -16.34
C GLN A 27 2.62 -6.01 -16.44
N VAL A 28 3.40 -4.93 -16.41
CA VAL A 28 4.87 -4.98 -16.45
C VAL A 28 5.45 -5.52 -15.15
N ALA A 29 4.91 -5.13 -14.00
CA ALA A 29 5.45 -5.49 -12.69
C ALA A 29 5.15 -6.94 -12.29
N THR A 30 4.01 -7.50 -12.73
CA THR A 30 3.53 -8.81 -12.26
C THR A 30 4.55 -9.95 -12.42
N PRO A 31 5.23 -10.14 -13.57
CA PRO A 31 6.26 -11.18 -13.70
C PRO A 31 7.40 -11.03 -12.69
N HIS A 32 7.79 -9.80 -12.35
CA HIS A 32 8.84 -9.53 -11.36
C HIS A 32 8.38 -9.82 -9.93
N LEU A 33 7.13 -9.49 -9.60
CA LEU A 33 6.54 -9.80 -8.30
C LEU A 33 6.43 -11.32 -8.09
N VAL A 34 6.02 -12.06 -9.12
CA VAL A 34 5.98 -13.53 -9.09
C VAL A 34 7.36 -14.10 -8.79
N ALA A 35 8.37 -13.71 -9.56
CA ALA A 35 9.74 -14.18 -9.35
C ALA A 35 10.29 -13.81 -7.96
N LEU A 36 9.90 -12.65 -7.42
CA LEU A 36 10.33 -12.22 -6.09
C LEU A 36 9.64 -13.05 -4.99
N THR A 37 8.33 -13.27 -5.09
CA THR A 37 7.58 -14.11 -4.14
C THR A 37 8.10 -15.55 -4.15
N GLU A 38 8.39 -16.12 -5.32
CA GLU A 38 8.95 -17.47 -5.42
C GLU A 38 10.34 -17.58 -4.76
N ARG A 39 11.16 -16.54 -4.88
CA ARG A 39 12.50 -16.50 -4.28
C ARG A 39 12.49 -16.30 -2.77
N LEU A 40 11.57 -15.47 -2.27
CA LEU A 40 11.53 -15.10 -0.85
C LEU A 40 10.60 -16.00 -0.02
N ASP A 41 9.71 -16.75 -0.67
CA ASP A 41 8.57 -17.43 -0.02
C ASP A 41 7.69 -16.46 0.79
N GLU A 42 7.67 -15.18 0.39
CA GLU A 42 6.91 -14.10 1.04
C GLU A 42 6.01 -13.35 0.07
N SER A 43 4.88 -12.85 0.58
CA SER A 43 3.92 -12.11 -0.25
C SER A 43 4.53 -10.82 -0.76
N THR A 44 4.25 -10.47 -2.01
CA THR A 44 4.71 -9.22 -2.63
C THR A 44 3.53 -8.43 -3.16
N SER A 45 3.65 -7.11 -3.14
CA SER A 45 2.58 -6.23 -3.61
C SER A 45 3.15 -4.97 -4.24
N LEU A 46 2.38 -4.42 -5.17
CA LEU A 46 2.60 -3.13 -5.79
C LEU A 46 1.44 -2.21 -5.45
N GLY A 47 1.76 -0.98 -5.07
CA GLY A 47 0.79 0.06 -4.83
C GLY A 47 1.17 1.35 -5.54
N VAL A 48 0.17 2.19 -5.77
CA VAL A 48 0.33 3.56 -6.29
C VAL A 48 -0.18 4.55 -5.24
N LEU A 49 0.39 5.75 -5.22
CA LEU A 49 -0.08 6.81 -4.34
C LEU A 49 -1.30 7.49 -4.95
N ASP A 50 -2.38 7.60 -4.19
CA ASP A 50 -3.59 8.34 -4.55
C ASP A 50 -4.05 9.18 -3.35
N GLY A 51 -3.70 10.47 -3.38
CA GLY A 51 -3.90 11.37 -2.25
C GLY A 51 -3.02 11.02 -1.05
N ASP A 52 -3.64 10.63 0.07
CA ASP A 52 -2.97 10.23 1.31
C ASP A 52 -2.78 8.71 1.45
N ASP A 53 -3.34 7.96 0.50
CA ASP A 53 -3.39 6.50 0.55
C ASP A 53 -2.52 5.86 -0.52
N VAL A 54 -2.10 4.63 -0.23
CA VAL A 54 -1.65 3.69 -1.24
C VAL A 54 -2.84 2.85 -1.69
N VAL A 55 -3.04 2.77 -3.00
CA VAL A 55 -3.97 1.83 -3.64
C VAL A 55 -3.18 0.62 -4.13
N TYR A 56 -3.55 -0.58 -3.70
CA TYR A 56 -2.92 -1.81 -4.15
C TYR A 56 -3.36 -2.16 -5.58
N VAL A 57 -2.41 -2.25 -6.50
CA VAL A 57 -2.69 -2.49 -7.94
C VAL A 57 -2.20 -3.85 -8.43
N ALA A 58 -1.31 -4.52 -7.68
CA ALA A 58 -0.97 -5.92 -7.88
C ALA A 58 -0.56 -6.56 -6.56
N ARG A 59 -0.81 -7.87 -6.42
CA ARG A 59 -0.36 -8.67 -5.27
C ARG A 59 -0.18 -10.12 -5.66
N ILE A 60 0.93 -10.71 -5.20
CA ILE A 60 1.21 -12.13 -5.30
C ILE A 60 1.34 -12.69 -3.88
N GLY A 61 0.50 -13.65 -3.52
CA GLY A 61 0.56 -14.32 -2.23
C GLY A 61 1.66 -15.39 -2.20
N SER A 62 2.30 -15.60 -1.05
CA SER A 62 3.18 -16.76 -0.84
C SER A 62 2.38 -18.00 -0.46
N ARG A 63 3.07 -19.14 -0.35
CA ARG A 63 2.46 -20.42 0.07
C ARG A 63 2.18 -20.47 1.57
N ARG A 64 2.82 -19.59 2.35
CA ARG A 64 2.56 -19.42 3.78
C ARG A 64 1.24 -18.67 3.94
N VAL A 65 0.37 -19.21 4.78
CA VAL A 65 -0.91 -18.58 5.13
C VAL A 65 -0.63 -17.38 6.03
N PHE A 66 -0.21 -16.26 5.44
CA PHE A 66 -0.23 -14.96 6.10
C PHE A 66 -1.50 -14.23 5.68
N VAL A 67 -2.44 -14.13 6.62
CA VAL A 67 -3.84 -13.71 6.40
C VAL A 67 -4.01 -12.18 6.46
N ASN A 68 -2.93 -11.40 6.45
CA ASN A 68 -3.02 -9.93 6.43
C ASN A 68 -3.13 -9.38 4.99
N GLY A 69 -4.19 -9.83 4.32
CA GLY A 69 -5.33 -8.98 3.98
C GLY A 69 -5.25 -7.91 2.88
N ALA A 70 -4.10 -7.59 2.29
CA ALA A 70 -4.11 -6.66 1.16
C ALA A 70 -4.74 -7.32 -0.08
N THR A 71 -5.70 -6.67 -0.73
CA THR A 71 -6.27 -7.11 -2.02
C THR A 71 -6.16 -6.00 -3.04
N VAL A 72 -6.16 -6.35 -4.33
CA VAL A 72 -6.14 -5.35 -5.40
C VAL A 72 -7.39 -4.47 -5.29
N GLY A 73 -7.20 -3.15 -5.32
CA GLY A 73 -8.23 -2.14 -5.10
C GLY A 73 -8.38 -1.67 -3.65
N MET A 74 -7.79 -2.37 -2.68
CA MET A 74 -7.76 -1.93 -1.29
C MET A 74 -6.94 -0.64 -1.15
N ARG A 75 -7.33 0.22 -0.21
CA ARG A 75 -6.60 1.43 0.18
C ARG A 75 -6.00 1.25 1.58
N GLY A 76 -4.82 1.81 1.80
CA GLY A 76 -4.21 1.92 3.11
C GLY A 76 -3.43 3.22 3.25
N ALA A 77 -3.40 3.77 4.47
CA ALA A 77 -2.72 5.04 4.72
C ALA A 77 -1.23 4.96 4.35
N ALA A 78 -0.77 5.85 3.47
CA ALA A 78 0.58 5.74 2.89
C ALA A 78 1.70 5.87 3.94
N TRP A 79 1.46 6.63 5.01
CA TRP A 79 2.43 6.82 6.09
C TRP A 79 2.66 5.55 6.92
N LEU A 80 1.73 4.59 6.88
CA LEU A 80 1.72 3.40 7.73
C LEU A 80 2.30 2.16 7.03
N SER A 81 2.61 2.24 5.74
CA SER A 81 3.17 1.11 4.98
C SER A 81 4.56 1.41 4.41
N SER A 82 5.37 0.37 4.20
CA SER A 82 6.75 0.50 3.72
C SER A 82 6.81 1.13 2.32
N HIS A 83 6.13 0.54 1.35
CA HIS A 83 5.98 1.09 0.00
C HIS A 83 5.29 2.48 -0.03
N GLY A 84 4.33 2.76 0.86
CA GLY A 84 3.72 4.08 0.97
C GLY A 84 4.71 5.16 1.40
N ARG A 85 5.58 4.85 2.37
CA ARG A 85 6.68 5.75 2.75
C ARG A 85 7.68 5.98 1.63
N VAL A 86 7.97 4.98 0.80
CA VAL A 86 8.80 5.17 -0.40
C VAL A 86 8.15 6.16 -1.36
N LEU A 87 6.84 6.02 -1.60
CA LEU A 87 6.08 6.93 -2.47
C LEU A 87 6.03 8.36 -1.89
N LEU A 88 5.74 8.51 -0.59
CA LEU A 88 5.73 9.81 0.08
C LEU A 88 7.10 10.48 0.08
N ALA A 89 8.18 9.72 0.28
CA ALA A 89 9.54 10.24 0.27
C ALA A 89 9.99 10.76 -1.11
N ALA A 90 9.35 10.29 -2.19
CA ALA A 90 9.61 10.72 -3.55
C ALA A 90 8.82 11.98 -3.97
N LEU A 91 7.86 12.44 -3.16
CA LEU A 91 7.07 13.64 -3.46
C LEU A 91 7.93 14.92 -3.53
N PRO A 92 7.53 15.90 -4.35
CA PRO A 92 7.99 17.28 -4.20
C PRO A 92 7.78 17.79 -2.77
N ALA A 93 8.66 18.68 -2.30
CA ALA A 93 8.63 19.16 -0.92
C ALA A 93 7.27 19.79 -0.54
N ALA A 94 6.66 20.56 -1.44
CA ALA A 94 5.36 21.19 -1.22
C ALA A 94 4.23 20.15 -1.04
N ASP A 95 4.23 19.08 -1.83
CA ASP A 95 3.20 18.04 -1.75
C ASP A 95 3.37 17.20 -0.48
N LEU A 96 4.62 16.93 -0.09
CA LEU A 96 4.92 16.27 1.18
C LEU A 96 4.51 17.13 2.38
N ASP A 97 4.78 18.43 2.35
CA ASP A 97 4.34 19.37 3.39
C ASP A 97 2.81 19.41 3.49
N ALA A 98 2.12 19.43 2.36
CA ALA A 98 0.66 19.37 2.30
C ALA A 98 0.10 18.05 2.86
N HIS A 99 0.76 16.91 2.60
CA HIS A 99 0.42 15.62 3.22
C HIS A 99 0.62 15.64 4.74
N LEU A 100 1.77 16.10 5.20
CA LEU A 100 2.08 16.17 6.64
C LEU A 100 1.19 17.17 7.39
N GLY A 101 0.67 18.19 6.72
CA GLY A 101 -0.28 19.15 7.30
C GLY A 101 -1.68 18.60 7.54
N ARG A 102 -2.06 17.50 6.88
CA ARG A 102 -3.42 16.93 6.96
C ARG A 102 -3.47 15.50 7.50
N VAL A 103 -2.35 14.79 7.49
CA VAL A 103 -2.25 13.40 7.96
C VAL A 103 -2.71 13.27 9.42
N GLN A 104 -3.51 12.23 9.68
CA GLN A 104 -3.93 11.84 11.02
C GLN A 104 -3.15 10.59 11.43
N LEU A 105 -2.25 10.75 12.40
CA LEU A 105 -1.40 9.67 12.89
C LEU A 105 -2.09 8.95 14.05
N GLU A 106 -2.93 7.99 13.70
CA GLU A 106 -3.58 7.12 14.67
C GLU A 106 -2.58 6.06 15.17
N ARG A 107 -2.32 6.05 16.48
CA ARG A 107 -1.46 5.04 17.09
C ARG A 107 -2.13 3.68 17.03
N ARG A 108 -1.53 2.72 16.33
CA ARG A 108 -2.03 1.34 16.20
C ARG A 108 -1.31 0.36 17.12
N THR A 109 -0.01 0.57 17.35
CA THR A 109 0.84 -0.26 18.20
C THR A 109 1.77 0.62 19.04
N ALA A 110 2.66 0.00 19.82
CA ALA A 110 3.74 0.71 20.49
C ALA A 110 4.78 1.29 19.52
N HIS A 111 4.89 0.74 18.30
CA HIS A 111 5.92 1.06 17.30
C HIS A 111 5.47 2.11 16.28
N THR A 112 4.17 2.39 16.19
CA THR A 112 3.60 3.39 15.27
C THR A 112 4.26 4.76 15.44
N VAL A 113 4.68 5.38 14.34
CA VAL A 113 5.17 6.77 14.31
C VAL A 113 4.27 7.71 15.11
N ARG A 114 4.90 8.51 15.99
CA ARG A 114 4.20 9.30 17.01
C ARG A 114 3.71 10.67 16.54
N ASP A 115 4.44 11.29 15.64
CA ASP A 115 4.17 12.66 15.19
C ASP A 115 4.71 12.92 13.78
N THR A 116 4.26 14.03 13.18
CA THR A 116 4.61 14.40 11.81
C THR A 116 6.08 14.81 11.66
N GLY A 117 6.74 15.24 12.73
CA GLY A 117 8.18 15.51 12.75
C GLY A 117 8.99 14.21 12.68
N GLU A 118 8.58 13.18 13.42
CA GLU A 118 9.14 11.84 13.33
C GLU A 118 8.91 11.23 11.94
N LEU A 119 7.68 11.33 11.41
CA LEU A 119 7.38 10.87 10.05
C LEU A 119 8.28 11.55 9.02
N ARG A 120 8.44 12.87 9.08
CA ARG A 120 9.30 13.64 8.17
C ARG A 120 10.76 13.14 8.21
N ARG A 121 11.30 12.89 9.41
CA ARG A 121 12.67 12.36 9.55
C ARG A 121 12.81 10.98 8.94
N ARG A 122 11.85 10.07 9.17
CA ARG A 122 11.84 8.74 8.54
C ARG A 122 11.75 8.84 7.02
N LEU A 123 10.89 9.71 6.48
CA LEU A 123 10.77 9.90 5.02
C LEU A 123 12.05 10.49 4.40
N ALA A 124 12.74 11.39 5.10
CA ALA A 124 14.05 11.88 4.65
C ALA A 124 15.10 10.77 4.59
N GLN A 125 15.12 9.87 5.58
CA GLN A 125 15.97 8.68 5.56
C GLN A 125 15.61 7.75 4.39
N VAL A 126 14.32 7.47 4.19
CA VAL A 126 13.82 6.65 3.07
C VAL A 126 14.26 7.24 1.74
N ARG A 127 14.16 8.56 1.56
CA ARG A 127 14.63 9.25 0.35
C ARG A 127 16.13 9.06 0.10
N ALA A 128 16.94 9.09 1.16
CA ALA A 128 18.39 8.94 1.05
C ALA A 128 18.81 7.49 0.75
N GLN A 129 18.13 6.49 1.31
CA GLN A 129 18.51 5.07 1.17
C GLN A 129 17.76 4.33 0.05
N GLY A 130 16.64 4.85 -0.42
CA GLY A 130 15.85 4.28 -1.53
C GLY A 130 14.91 3.13 -1.14
N TRP A 131 14.75 2.84 0.15
CA TRP A 131 13.87 1.79 0.67
C TRP A 131 13.30 2.17 2.04
N SER A 132 12.25 1.46 2.46
CA SER A 132 11.60 1.64 3.76
C SER A 132 11.35 0.28 4.39
N LEU A 133 11.67 0.15 5.68
CA LEU A 133 11.27 -0.96 6.52
C LEU A 133 10.28 -0.42 7.55
N VAL A 134 9.20 -1.15 7.73
CA VAL A 134 8.16 -0.85 8.72
C VAL A 134 8.01 -2.11 9.55
N GLU A 135 8.32 -2.00 10.83
CA GLU A 135 8.27 -3.10 11.78
C GLU A 135 7.17 -2.81 12.78
N GLU A 136 6.16 -3.69 12.80
CA GLU A 136 5.11 -3.72 13.81
C GLU A 136 4.33 -2.41 13.99
N GLU A 137 4.32 -1.50 13.01
CA GLU A 137 3.66 -0.19 13.17
C GLU A 137 2.14 -0.24 12.93
N LEU A 138 1.69 -1.20 12.13
CA LEU A 138 0.28 -1.42 11.80
C LEU A 138 -0.36 -2.43 12.76
N GLU A 139 0.30 -3.58 12.93
CA GLU A 139 -0.08 -4.69 13.80
C GLU A 139 1.22 -5.31 14.35
N GLU A 140 1.18 -5.82 15.58
CA GLU A 140 2.32 -6.52 16.20
C GLU A 140 2.41 -7.96 15.66
N GLY A 141 3.60 -8.40 15.23
CA GLY A 141 3.83 -9.73 14.64
C GLY A 141 4.62 -9.74 13.33
#